data_AF-A0AAU4ES93-F1
#
_entry.id   AF-A0AAU4ES93-F1
#
_cell.length_a   1.000
_cell.length_b   1.000
_cell.length_c   1.000
_cell.angle_alpha   90.00
_cell.angle_beta   90.00
_cell.angle_gamma   90.00
#
_symmetry.space_group_name_H-M   'P 1'
#
loop_
_entity.id
_entity.type
_entity.pdbx_description
1 polymer ?
#
loop_
_entity_poly.entity_id
_entity_poly.type
_entity_poly.pdbx_seq_one_letter_code
_entity_poly.pdbx_strand_id
1 'polypeptide(L)'
;MSDFLADEDTAVWVDLCEPTEADLAALTAEFGLHRLAVEDAVHEHQPFFDEATAPYFQDVYDHVLRASEWTKSLRELVSTIRETQLNLQSNRLNLIMKKVTGWAAVIAVPAAVTGFFGQNVPYPGSGSSLGFWMSTLAIVLLSALLFGIFRRRDRL
;
A
#
# COMPACT_ATOMS: atom_id res chain seq x y z
N MET A 1 -35.12 -16.03 47.74
CA MET A 1 -34.69 -14.70 47.29
C MET A 1 -35.33 -13.57 48.12
N SER A 2 -36.03 -13.86 49.23
CA SER A 2 -36.67 -12.84 50.08
C SER A 2 -35.82 -12.37 51.26
N ASP A 3 -34.70 -13.05 51.55
CA ASP A 3 -33.90 -12.77 52.77
C ASP A 3 -32.85 -11.66 52.58
N PHE A 4 -32.72 -11.09 51.37
CA PHE A 4 -31.76 -10.03 51.04
C PHE A 4 -32.38 -8.63 50.94
N LEU A 5 -33.68 -8.47 51.21
CA LEU A 5 -34.42 -7.20 51.05
C LEU A 5 -34.60 -6.41 52.35
N ALA A 6 -33.91 -6.78 53.43
CA ALA A 6 -34.04 -6.14 54.74
C ALA A 6 -33.07 -4.96 54.96
N ASP A 7 -32.22 -4.63 53.97
CA ASP A 7 -31.21 -3.57 54.06
C ASP A 7 -31.56 -2.43 53.09
N GLU A 8 -31.83 -1.24 53.63
CA GLU A 8 -32.32 -0.07 52.86
C GLU A 8 -31.29 0.47 51.84
N ASP A 9 -30.02 0.03 51.92
CA ASP A 9 -28.92 0.48 51.05
C ASP A 9 -28.56 -0.51 49.92
N THR A 10 -29.32 -1.59 49.72
CA THR A 10 -29.01 -2.57 48.67
C THR A 10 -29.68 -2.23 47.34
N ALA A 11 -28.88 -1.72 46.39
CA ALA A 11 -29.33 -1.50 45.01
C ALA A 11 -29.41 -2.82 44.23
N VAL A 12 -30.62 -3.31 44.00
CA VAL A 12 -30.89 -4.53 43.20
C VAL A 12 -31.20 -4.14 41.76
N TRP A 13 -30.36 -4.55 40.82
CA TRP A 13 -30.60 -4.38 39.39
C TRP A 13 -31.38 -5.56 38.85
N VAL A 14 -32.56 -5.29 38.28
CA VAL A 14 -33.43 -6.28 37.64
C VAL A 14 -33.58 -5.89 36.17
N ASP A 15 -33.09 -6.75 35.29
CA ASP A 15 -33.23 -6.60 33.84
C ASP A 15 -34.43 -7.45 33.36
N LEU A 16 -35.37 -6.81 32.67
CA LEU A 16 -36.61 -7.45 32.18
C LEU A 16 -36.64 -7.34 30.67
N CYS A 17 -36.59 -8.48 29.99
CA CYS A 17 -36.67 -8.54 28.54
C CYS A 17 -38.15 -8.68 28.13
N GLU A 18 -38.70 -7.70 27.40
CA GLU A 18 -40.10 -7.64 26.94
C GLU A 18 -41.15 -7.87 28.06
N PRO A 19 -41.15 -7.05 29.14
CA PRO A 19 -42.04 -7.27 30.28
C PRO A 19 -43.52 -7.10 29.91
N THR A 20 -44.35 -8.07 30.29
CA THR A 20 -45.81 -8.00 30.14
C THR A 20 -46.46 -7.15 31.24
N GLU A 21 -47.61 -6.51 30.99
CA GLU A 21 -48.32 -5.69 32.00
C GLU A 21 -48.57 -6.43 33.32
N ALA A 22 -48.81 -7.75 33.25
CA ALA A 22 -48.99 -8.60 34.42
C ALA A 22 -47.72 -8.72 35.28
N ASP A 23 -46.53 -8.75 34.66
CA ASP A 23 -45.25 -8.87 35.36
C ASP A 23 -44.89 -7.55 36.05
N LEU A 24 -45.20 -6.43 35.40
CA LEU A 24 -44.99 -5.09 35.94
C LEU A 24 -45.95 -4.80 37.10
N ALA A 25 -47.19 -5.27 37.01
CA ALA A 25 -48.15 -5.19 38.12
C ALA A 25 -47.70 -6.01 39.33
N ALA A 26 -47.11 -7.20 39.11
CA ALA A 26 -46.52 -8.02 40.17
C ALA A 26 -45.33 -7.31 40.83
N LEU A 27 -44.41 -6.73 40.05
CA LEU A 27 -43.26 -5.96 40.56
C LEU A 27 -43.70 -4.71 41.35
N THR A 28 -44.74 -4.01 40.90
CA THR A 28 -45.31 -2.85 41.61
C THR A 28 -45.84 -3.25 42.99
N ALA A 29 -46.56 -4.38 43.06
CA ALA A 29 -47.16 -4.88 44.29
C ALA A 29 -46.13 -5.46 45.26
N GLU A 30 -45.07 -6.10 44.75
CA GLU A 30 -44.04 -6.76 45.57
C GLU A 30 -42.98 -5.77 46.08
N PHE A 31 -42.55 -4.82 45.25
CA PHE A 31 -41.48 -3.87 45.57
C PHE A 31 -41.98 -2.47 45.97
N GLY A 32 -43.30 -2.25 46.00
CA GLY A 32 -43.89 -0.96 46.40
C GLY A 32 -43.55 0.20 45.47
N LEU A 33 -43.21 -0.09 44.21
CA LEU A 33 -42.81 0.92 43.24
C LEU A 33 -43.96 1.91 42.98
N HIS A 34 -43.63 3.20 42.88
CA HIS A 34 -44.63 4.21 42.57
C HIS A 34 -45.17 3.97 41.14
N ARG A 35 -46.50 4.04 40.96
CA ARG A 35 -47.16 3.77 39.66
C ARG A 35 -46.52 4.52 38.48
N LEU A 36 -46.15 5.79 38.70
CA LEU A 36 -45.47 6.61 37.70
C LEU A 36 -44.06 6.11 37.32
N ALA A 37 -43.33 5.46 38.24
CA ALA A 37 -42.01 4.91 37.95
C ALA A 37 -42.09 3.69 37.03
N VAL A 38 -43.17 2.91 37.14
CA VAL A 38 -43.47 1.79 36.24
C VAL A 38 -43.97 2.31 34.91
N GLU A 39 -44.82 3.33 34.92
CA GLU A 39 -45.33 3.98 33.70
C GLU A 39 -44.20 4.63 32.87
N ASP A 40 -43.20 5.24 33.51
CA ASP A 40 -41.98 5.76 32.86
C ASP A 40 -41.02 4.65 32.39
N ALA A 41 -40.98 3.50 33.08
CA ALA A 41 -40.15 2.37 32.65
C ALA A 41 -40.75 1.63 31.45
N VAL A 42 -42.09 1.65 31.31
CA VAL A 42 -42.84 1.01 30.21
C VAL A 42 -42.90 1.89 28.99
N HIS A 43 -43.04 3.21 29.18
CA HIS A 43 -42.83 4.14 28.09
C HIS A 43 -41.33 4.23 27.85
N GLU A 44 -40.83 3.47 26.87
CA GLU A 44 -39.60 3.81 26.18
C GLU A 44 -39.73 5.22 25.61
N HIS A 45 -39.47 6.24 26.43
CA HIS A 45 -39.09 7.54 25.96
C HIS A 45 -37.74 7.34 25.29
N GLN A 46 -37.74 7.01 23.99
CA GLN A 46 -36.60 7.30 23.13
C GLN A 46 -36.66 8.80 22.83
N PRO A 47 -36.01 9.68 23.61
CA PRO A 47 -36.19 11.13 23.48
C PRO A 47 -35.34 11.70 22.33
N PHE A 48 -34.71 10.85 21.52
CA PHE A 48 -33.63 11.25 20.61
C PHE A 48 -34.03 11.34 19.13
N PHE A 49 -35.24 10.94 18.76
CA PHE A 49 -35.69 10.98 17.37
C PHE A 49 -36.94 11.83 17.21
N ASP A 50 -36.83 13.12 17.56
CA ASP A 50 -37.82 14.12 17.14
C ASP A 50 -37.59 14.49 15.67
N GLU A 51 -38.66 14.80 14.95
CA GLU A 51 -38.62 15.23 13.53
C GLU A 51 -37.77 16.50 13.36
N ALA A 52 -37.62 17.29 14.43
CA ALA A 52 -36.73 18.45 14.52
C ALA A 52 -35.23 18.12 14.67
N THR A 53 -34.87 16.93 15.18
CA THR A 53 -33.47 16.49 15.36
C THR A 53 -32.90 15.72 14.16
N ALA A 54 -33.77 15.16 13.31
CA ALA A 54 -33.39 14.44 12.09
C ALA A 54 -32.42 15.22 11.15
N PRO A 55 -32.56 16.54 10.95
CA PRO A 55 -31.64 17.31 10.10
C PRO A 55 -30.19 17.35 10.62
N TYR A 56 -29.98 17.33 11.94
CA TYR A 56 -28.64 17.33 12.53
C TYR A 56 -27.93 15.98 12.30
N PHE A 57 -28.65 14.87 12.42
CA PHE A 57 -28.11 13.55 12.09
C PHE A 57 -27.81 13.40 10.60
N GLN A 58 -28.65 13.97 9.72
CA GLN A 58 -28.39 14.02 8.29
C GLN A 58 -27.13 14.81 7.95
N ASP A 59 -26.90 15.96 8.58
CA ASP A 59 -25.68 16.75 8.34
C ASP A 59 -24.41 15.98 8.74
N VAL A 60 -24.42 15.34 9.91
CA VAL A 60 -23.29 14.48 10.35
C VAL A 60 -23.09 13.32 9.37
N TYR A 61 -24.17 12.66 8.93
CA TYR A 61 -24.10 11.59 7.95
C TYR A 61 -23.49 12.07 6.63
N ASP A 62 -23.95 13.21 6.11
CA ASP A 62 -23.42 13.83 4.88
C ASP A 62 -21.96 14.26 5.02
N HIS A 63 -21.55 14.72 6.21
CA HIS A 63 -20.17 15.09 6.47
C HIS A 63 -19.25 13.86 6.51
N VAL A 64 -19.69 12.78 7.17
CA VAL A 64 -18.96 11.51 7.21
C VAL A 64 -18.89 10.88 5.82
N LEU A 65 -19.98 10.95 5.05
CA LEU A 65 -20.01 10.48 3.67
C LEU A 65 -19.01 11.25 2.80
N ARG A 66 -19.03 12.60 2.85
CA ARG A 66 -18.05 13.44 2.12
C ARG A 66 -16.61 13.16 2.52
N ALA A 67 -16.34 13.01 3.82
CA ALA A 67 -15.00 12.66 4.30
C ALA A 67 -14.54 11.28 3.81
N SER A 68 -15.45 10.31 3.74
CA SER A 68 -15.20 8.97 3.19
C SER A 68 -14.88 9.03 1.69
N GLU A 69 -15.64 9.83 0.92
CA GLU A 69 -15.40 10.07 -0.50
C GLU A 69 -14.04 10.72 -0.76
N TRP A 70 -13.65 11.73 0.03
CA TRP A 70 -12.32 12.34 -0.07
C TRP A 70 -11.21 11.35 0.28
N THR A 71 -11.41 10.51 1.30
CA THR A 71 -10.45 9.46 1.68
C THR A 71 -10.29 8.44 0.55
N LYS A 72 -11.38 8.07 -0.12
CA LYS A 72 -11.35 7.17 -1.28
C LYS A 72 -10.60 7.81 -2.45
N SER A 73 -10.90 9.06 -2.78
CA SER A 73 -10.20 9.79 -3.85
C SER A 73 -8.69 9.93 -3.58
N LEU A 74 -8.31 10.27 -2.35
CA LEU A 74 -6.90 10.32 -1.94
C LEU A 74 -6.22 8.96 -2.08
N ARG A 75 -6.89 7.87 -1.70
CA ARG A 75 -6.38 6.51 -1.89
C ARG A 75 -6.15 6.18 -3.36
N GLU A 76 -7.08 6.55 -4.22
CA GLU A 76 -6.96 6.37 -5.67
C GLU A 76 -5.78 7.18 -6.23
N LEU A 77 -5.66 8.46 -5.88
CA LEU A 77 -4.52 9.30 -6.29
C LEU A 77 -3.18 8.75 -5.80
N VAL A 78 -3.10 8.31 -4.54
CA VAL A 78 -1.88 7.68 -3.99
C VAL A 78 -1.55 6.39 -4.74
N SER A 79 -2.55 5.59 -5.12
CA SER A 79 -2.34 4.40 -5.96
C SER A 79 -1.76 4.78 -7.32
N THR A 80 -2.38 5.75 -8.01
CA THR A 80 -1.92 6.23 -9.31
C THR A 80 -0.51 6.81 -9.24
N ILE A 81 -0.18 7.58 -8.19
CA ILE A 81 1.17 8.13 -7.99
C ILE A 81 2.16 7.00 -7.74
N ARG A 82 1.82 6.01 -6.88
CA ARG A 82 2.68 4.84 -6.63
C ARG A 82 2.95 4.08 -7.92
N GLU A 83 1.92 3.81 -8.71
CA GLU A 83 2.05 3.16 -10.03
C GLU A 83 2.93 3.99 -10.97
N THR A 84 2.75 5.30 -10.99
CA THR A 84 3.58 6.21 -11.80
C THR A 84 5.04 6.19 -11.36
N GLN A 85 5.31 6.16 -10.05
CA GLN A 85 6.67 6.04 -9.50
C GLN A 85 7.32 4.72 -9.91
N LEU A 86 6.57 3.60 -9.84
CA LEU A 86 7.05 2.30 -10.30
C LEU A 86 7.36 2.31 -11.81
N ASN A 87 6.49 2.92 -12.62
CA ASN A 87 6.69 3.06 -14.06
C ASN A 87 7.93 3.91 -14.37
N LEU A 88 8.10 5.05 -13.69
CA LEU A 88 9.27 5.90 -13.84
C LEU A 88 10.55 5.20 -13.37
N GLN A 89 10.51 4.47 -12.26
CA GLN A 89 11.64 3.68 -11.77
C GLN A 89 12.03 2.59 -12.78
N SER A 90 11.06 1.84 -13.31
CA SER A 90 11.28 0.83 -14.34
C SER A 90 11.89 1.44 -15.61
N ASN A 91 11.37 2.58 -16.06
CA ASN A 91 11.91 3.30 -17.20
C ASN A 91 13.37 3.75 -16.95
N ARG A 92 13.65 4.34 -15.78
CA ARG A 92 15.00 4.74 -15.36
C ARG A 92 15.94 3.55 -15.32
N LEU A 93 15.52 2.42 -14.73
CA LEU A 93 16.30 1.18 -14.71
C LEU A 93 16.60 0.67 -16.12
N ASN A 94 15.61 0.67 -17.02
CA ASN A 94 15.81 0.29 -18.42
C ASN A 94 16.84 1.19 -19.12
N LEU A 95 16.79 2.51 -18.88
CA LEU A 95 17.78 3.44 -19.41
C LEU A 95 19.19 3.21 -18.81
N ILE A 96 19.27 2.95 -17.51
CA ILE A 96 20.54 2.65 -16.83
C ILE A 96 21.12 1.34 -17.39
N MET A 97 20.31 0.29 -17.57
CA MET A 97 20.75 -0.98 -18.14
C MET A 97 21.25 -0.83 -19.58
N LYS A 98 20.60 0.03 -20.39
CA LYS A 98 21.10 0.38 -21.72
C LYS A 98 22.49 1.02 -21.65
N LYS A 99 22.71 1.95 -20.72
CA LYS A 99 24.01 2.61 -20.53
C LYS A 99 25.09 1.64 -20.02
N VAL A 100 24.80 0.86 -18.98
CA VAL A 100 25.77 -0.09 -18.37
C VAL A 100 26.14 -1.19 -19.38
N THR A 101 25.15 -1.80 -20.02
CA THR A 101 25.39 -2.81 -21.07
C THR A 101 26.20 -2.23 -22.23
N GLY A 102 25.95 -0.96 -22.57
CA GLY A 102 26.70 -0.30 -23.62
C GLY A 102 28.17 -0.06 -23.28
N TRP A 103 28.46 0.49 -22.10
CA TRP A 103 29.84 0.63 -21.62
C TRP A 103 30.55 -0.73 -21.49
N ALA A 104 29.85 -1.76 -20.99
CA ALA A 104 30.39 -3.11 -20.90
C ALA A 104 30.76 -3.68 -22.28
N ALA A 105 29.94 -3.49 -23.31
CA ALA A 105 30.24 -3.94 -24.67
C ALA A 105 31.50 -3.25 -25.25
N VAL A 106 31.68 -1.96 -24.97
CA VAL A 106 32.87 -1.21 -25.40
C VAL A 106 34.14 -1.74 -24.73
N ILE A 107 34.08 -2.12 -23.45
CA ILE A 107 35.23 -2.67 -22.70
C ILE A 107 35.51 -4.14 -23.07
N ALA A 108 34.46 -4.94 -23.28
CA ALA A 108 34.57 -6.37 -23.53
C ALA A 108 35.41 -6.70 -24.76
N VAL A 109 35.40 -5.83 -25.77
CA VAL A 109 36.06 -6.09 -27.06
C VAL A 109 37.58 -5.98 -26.96
N PRO A 110 38.18 -4.86 -26.51
CA PRO A 110 39.61 -4.81 -26.26
C PRO A 110 40.06 -5.84 -25.23
N ALA A 111 39.25 -6.13 -24.21
CA ALA A 111 39.56 -7.15 -23.21
C ALA A 111 39.65 -8.55 -23.85
N ALA A 112 38.72 -8.93 -24.72
CA ALA A 112 38.73 -10.20 -25.44
C ALA A 112 39.94 -10.32 -26.37
N VAL A 113 40.28 -9.24 -27.09
CA VAL A 113 41.44 -9.21 -28.00
C VAL A 113 42.75 -9.32 -27.21
N THR A 114 42.88 -8.55 -26.12
CA THR A 114 44.03 -8.62 -25.21
C THR A 114 44.15 -10.01 -24.61
N GLY A 115 43.02 -10.62 -24.21
CA GLY A 115 42.98 -12.00 -23.71
C GLY A 115 43.42 -13.04 -24.75
N PHE A 116 43.08 -12.86 -26.03
CA PHE A 116 43.49 -13.76 -27.11
C PHE A 116 45.00 -13.69 -27.38
N PHE A 117 45.56 -12.49 -27.46
CA PHE A 117 47.00 -12.30 -27.70
C PHE A 117 47.87 -12.44 -26.44
N GLY A 118 47.26 -12.38 -25.25
CA GLY A 118 47.92 -12.65 -23.96
C GLY A 118 48.12 -14.14 -23.67
N GLN A 119 47.69 -15.04 -24.56
CA GLN A 119 47.89 -16.47 -24.41
C GLN A 119 49.37 -16.82 -24.65
N ASN A 120 49.94 -17.69 -23.80
CA ASN A 120 51.32 -18.20 -23.95
C ASN A 120 51.45 -19.28 -25.04
N VAL A 121 50.60 -19.25 -26.07
CA VAL A 121 50.57 -20.22 -27.17
C VAL A 121 51.07 -19.54 -28.45
N PRO A 122 52.03 -20.14 -29.19
CA PRO A 122 52.53 -19.54 -30.42
C PRO A 122 51.43 -19.52 -31.49
N TYR A 123 50.95 -18.33 -31.80
CA TYR A 123 50.03 -18.07 -32.90
C TYR A 123 50.80 -17.89 -34.23
N PRO A 124 50.18 -18.18 -35.38
CA PRO A 124 50.83 -18.04 -36.69
C PRO A 124 51.27 -16.58 -36.90
N GLY A 125 52.58 -16.36 -37.04
CA GLY A 125 53.21 -15.03 -37.15
C GLY A 125 53.97 -14.54 -35.90
N SER A 126 53.94 -15.30 -34.79
CA SER A 126 54.73 -15.04 -33.58
C SER A 126 56.24 -15.06 -33.88
N GLY A 127 56.96 -14.02 -33.43
CA GLY A 127 58.42 -13.86 -33.62
C GLY A 127 58.85 -13.03 -34.83
N SER A 128 57.93 -12.59 -35.71
CA SER A 128 58.21 -11.69 -36.83
C SER A 128 57.77 -10.25 -36.55
N SER A 129 58.50 -9.24 -37.05
CA SER A 129 58.12 -7.82 -36.87
C SER A 129 56.77 -7.49 -37.55
N LEU A 130 56.48 -8.14 -38.68
CA LEU A 130 55.20 -8.02 -39.39
C LEU A 130 54.03 -8.58 -38.56
N GLY A 131 54.22 -9.68 -37.84
CA GLY A 131 53.18 -10.27 -36.99
C GLY A 131 52.75 -9.35 -35.84
N PHE A 132 53.68 -8.60 -35.26
CA PHE A 132 53.39 -7.60 -34.23
C PHE A 132 52.60 -6.41 -34.77
N TRP A 133 52.97 -5.89 -35.94
CA TRP A 133 52.23 -4.79 -36.56
C TRP A 133 50.84 -5.20 -37.04
N MET A 134 50.70 -6.41 -37.60
CA MET A 134 49.42 -6.95 -38.03
C MET A 134 48.47 -7.21 -36.86
N SER A 135 48.96 -7.77 -35.74
CA SER A 135 48.13 -7.96 -34.54
C SER A 135 47.68 -6.61 -33.98
N THR A 136 48.61 -5.67 -33.79
CA THR A 136 48.32 -4.32 -33.28
C THR A 136 47.31 -3.59 -34.17
N LEU A 137 47.48 -3.64 -35.49
CA LEU A 137 46.55 -3.05 -36.44
C LEU A 137 45.16 -3.71 -36.34
N ALA A 138 45.09 -5.03 -36.19
CA ALA A 138 43.83 -5.74 -36.01
C ALA A 138 43.11 -5.35 -34.71
N ILE A 139 43.85 -5.14 -33.60
CA ILE A 139 43.27 -4.64 -32.34
C ILE A 139 42.64 -3.25 -32.54
N VAL A 140 43.40 -2.33 -33.15
CA VAL A 140 42.95 -0.96 -33.38
C VAL A 140 41.75 -0.93 -34.34
N LEU A 141 41.78 -1.72 -35.41
CA LEU A 141 40.68 -1.83 -36.37
C LEU A 141 39.42 -2.40 -35.74
N LEU A 142 39.53 -3.51 -34.99
CA LEU A 142 38.37 -4.15 -34.35
C LEU A 142 37.76 -3.21 -33.29
N SER A 143 38.61 -2.54 -32.50
CA SER A 143 38.17 -1.57 -31.50
C SER A 143 37.48 -0.35 -32.14
N ALA A 144 38.04 0.18 -33.22
CA ALA A 144 37.47 1.31 -33.95
C ALA A 144 36.16 0.94 -34.67
N LEU A 145 36.07 -0.28 -35.23
CA LEU A 145 34.86 -0.79 -35.89
C LEU A 145 33.72 -0.94 -34.88
N LEU A 146 34.00 -1.44 -33.68
CA LEU A 146 33.01 -1.59 -32.64
C LEU A 146 32.58 -0.26 -32.04
N PHE A 147 33.51 0.68 -31.84
CA PHE A 147 33.18 2.07 -31.48
C PHE A 147 32.27 2.73 -32.53
N GLY A 148 32.55 2.50 -33.82
CA GLY A 148 31.73 3.00 -34.92
C GLY A 148 30.31 2.41 -34.94
N ILE A 149 30.17 1.11 -34.71
CA ILE A 149 28.86 0.44 -34.60
C ILE A 149 28.07 0.99 -33.41
N PHE A 150 28.72 1.14 -32.25
CA PHE A 150 28.07 1.63 -31.04
C PHE A 150 27.59 3.08 -31.18
N ARG A 151 28.44 3.95 -31.75
CA ARG A 151 28.09 5.36 -32.02
C ARG A 151 26.96 5.53 -33.03
N ARG A 152 26.79 4.59 -33.97
CA ARG A 152 25.64 4.59 -34.89
C ARG A 152 24.35 4.13 -34.22
N ARG A 153 24.45 3.27 -33.21
CA ARG A 153 23.30 2.70 -32.49
C ARG A 153 22.77 3.60 -31.38
N ASP A 154 23.62 4.45 -30.80
CA ASP A 154 23.25 5.50 -29.82
C ASP A 154 22.56 6.73 -30.44
N ARG A 155 22.31 6.76 -31.77
CA ARG A 155 21.58 7.84 -32.47
C ARG A 155 20.08 7.55 -32.70
N LEU A 156 19.53 6.50 -32.09
CA LEU A 156 18.09 6.17 -32.07
C LEU A 156 17.62 6.09 -30.61
#